data_AF-X1S339-F1
#
_entry.id   AF-X1S339-F1
#
_cell.length_a   1.000
_cell.length_b   1.000
_cell.length_c   1.000
_cell.angle_alpha   90.00
_cell.angle_beta   90.00
_cell.angle_gamma   90.00
#
_symmetry.space_group_name_H-M   'P 1'
#
loop_
_entity.id
_entity.type
_entity.pdbx_description
1 polymer ?
#
loop_
_entity_poly.entity_id
_entity_poly.type
_entity_poly.pdbx_seq_one_letter_code
_entity_poly.pdbx_strand_id
1 'polypeptide(L)'
;MTETATTIDWLRFRTKAQPGEVREALAPLFGDLAPAVRLGEHGRGLFGFRYSLPVMVADMPVARLDFGGESQRDWLRVDMGGKGCGFVT
;
A
#
# COMPACT_ATOMS: atom_id res chain seq x y z
N MET A 1 -13.57 26.59 -9.24
CA MET A 1 -14.53 25.68 -8.57
C MET A 1 -13.95 24.29 -8.67
N THR A 2 -13.60 23.66 -7.56
CA THR A 2 -13.31 22.23 -7.56
C THR A 2 -14.63 21.52 -7.81
N GLU A 3 -14.71 20.79 -8.91
CA GLU A 3 -15.86 19.94 -9.21
C GLU A 3 -16.00 18.89 -8.11
N THR A 4 -17.20 18.72 -7.56
CA THR A 4 -17.43 17.72 -6.50
C THR A 4 -17.39 16.33 -7.13
N ALA A 5 -16.23 15.67 -7.03
CA ALA A 5 -16.04 14.31 -7.48
C ALA A 5 -16.04 13.34 -6.30
N THR A 6 -16.78 12.23 -6.41
CA THR A 6 -16.69 11.12 -5.46
C THR A 6 -15.33 10.44 -5.63
N THR A 7 -14.55 10.38 -4.57
CA THR A 7 -13.21 9.77 -4.57
C THR A 7 -13.09 8.71 -3.50
N ILE A 8 -12.21 7.74 -3.71
CA ILE A 8 -11.85 6.76 -2.69
C ILE A 8 -10.90 7.45 -1.70
N ASP A 9 -11.24 7.42 -0.41
CA ASP A 9 -10.37 7.88 0.69
C ASP A 9 -9.68 6.70 1.38
N TRP A 10 -10.19 5.47 1.25
CA TRP A 10 -9.54 4.33 1.90
C TRP A 10 -9.62 3.05 1.09
N LEU A 11 -8.47 2.40 0.88
CA LEU A 11 -8.38 1.08 0.25
C LEU A 11 -7.65 0.11 1.18
N ARG A 12 -8.34 -0.95 1.61
CA ARG A 12 -7.77 -2.01 2.44
C ARG A 12 -8.21 -3.37 1.93
N PHE A 13 -7.25 -4.27 1.74
CA PHE A 13 -7.52 -5.64 1.35
C PHE A 13 -6.44 -6.60 1.86
N ARG A 14 -6.66 -7.90 1.67
CA ARG A 14 -5.66 -8.93 1.95
C ARG A 14 -5.42 -9.78 0.70
N THR A 15 -4.19 -10.22 0.52
CA THR A 15 -3.75 -11.09 -0.59
C THR A 15 -2.74 -12.11 -0.10
N LYS A 16 -2.55 -13.20 -0.84
CA LYS A 16 -1.45 -14.16 -0.63
C LYS A 16 -0.21 -13.85 -1.47
N ALA A 17 -0.23 -12.74 -2.21
CA ALA A 17 0.92 -12.25 -2.96
C ALA A 17 2.03 -11.74 -2.02
N GLN A 18 3.27 -11.80 -2.50
CA GLN A 18 4.44 -11.26 -1.82
C GLN A 18 4.48 -9.73 -1.93
N PRO A 19 5.20 -9.03 -1.03
CA PRO A 19 5.27 -7.57 -1.04
C PRO A 19 5.69 -6.94 -2.38
N GLY A 20 6.61 -7.58 -3.11
CA GLY A 20 7.07 -7.12 -4.43
C GLY A 20 5.97 -7.17 -5.50
N GLU A 21 5.22 -8.27 -5.54
CA GLU A 21 4.07 -8.44 -6.45
C GLU A 21 2.97 -7.41 -6.13
N VAL A 22 2.74 -7.12 -4.85
CA VAL A 22 1.79 -6.07 -4.44
C VAL A 22 2.26 -4.69 -4.87
N ARG A 23 3.55 -4.38 -4.74
CA ARG A 23 4.13 -3.12 -5.23
C ARG A 23 3.93 -2.98 -6.73
N GLU A 24 4.19 -4.04 -7.50
CA GLU A 24 3.96 -4.06 -8.94
C GLU A 24 2.49 -3.84 -9.30
N ALA A 25 1.57 -4.49 -8.59
CA ALA A 25 0.13 -4.34 -8.83
C ALA A 25 -0.40 -2.95 -8.45
N LEU A 26 0.16 -2.30 -7.42
CA LEU A 26 -0.23 -0.96 -7.00
C LEU A 26 0.38 0.14 -7.87
N ALA A 27 1.54 -0.08 -8.48
CA ALA A 27 2.26 0.99 -9.17
C ALA A 27 1.45 1.70 -10.27
N PRO A 28 0.67 1.01 -11.13
CA PRO A 28 -0.13 1.66 -12.18
C PRO A 28 -1.21 2.61 -11.66
N LEU A 29 -1.64 2.47 -10.40
CA LEU A 29 -2.66 3.35 -9.80
C LEU A 29 -2.18 4.80 -9.70
N PHE A 30 -0.87 5.03 -9.72
CA PHE A 30 -0.26 6.35 -9.55
C PHE A 30 0.13 7.01 -10.88
N GLY A 31 -0.34 6.50 -12.02
CA GLY A 31 -0.12 7.08 -13.34
C GLY A 31 1.36 7.33 -13.64
N ASP A 32 1.69 8.58 -13.99
CA ASP A 32 3.07 9.00 -14.30
C ASP A 32 4.06 8.80 -13.14
N LEU A 33 3.58 8.66 -11.90
CA LEU A 33 4.41 8.39 -10.73
C LEU A 33 4.72 6.91 -10.54
N ALA A 34 4.15 6.00 -11.35
CA ALA A 34 4.40 4.55 -11.27
C ALA A 34 5.89 4.16 -11.19
N PRO A 35 6.82 4.78 -11.96
CA PRO A 35 8.25 4.47 -11.85
C PRO A 35 8.88 4.85 -10.50
N ALA A 36 8.27 5.79 -9.76
CA ALA A 36 8.72 6.21 -8.44
C ALA A 36 8.15 5.35 -7.30
N VAL A 37 7.31 4.37 -7.60
CA VAL A 37 6.70 3.48 -6.62
C VAL A 37 7.70 2.42 -6.16
N ARG A 38 8.05 2.44 -4.88
CA ARG A 38 9.04 1.53 -4.27
C ARG A 38 8.57 1.04 -2.90
N LEU A 39 9.18 -0.04 -2.41
CA LEU A 39 9.05 -0.43 -1.01
C LEU A 39 10.08 0.35 -0.19
N GLY A 40 9.67 0.84 0.98
CA GLY A 40 10.58 1.46 1.94
C GLY A 40 11.21 0.44 2.88
N GLU A 41 11.76 0.94 3.99
CA GLU A 41 12.46 0.10 4.96
C GLU A 41 11.52 -0.76 5.81
N HIS A 42 12.06 -1.87 6.31
CA HIS A 42 11.33 -2.80 7.15
C HIS A 42 10.95 -2.18 8.50
N GLY A 43 9.70 -2.40 8.88
CA GLY A 43 9.17 -2.06 10.20
C GLY A 43 8.46 -3.24 10.87
N ARG A 44 7.93 -2.98 12.07
CA ARG A 44 7.09 -3.93 12.81
C ARG A 44 5.69 -4.00 12.20
N GLY A 45 5.16 -5.21 12.00
CA GLY A 45 3.78 -5.41 11.56
C GLY A 45 2.72 -5.02 12.61
N LEU A 46 1.51 -4.73 12.15
CA LEU A 46 0.33 -4.50 13.01
C LEU A 46 -0.60 -5.71 13.02
N PHE A 47 -1.61 -5.75 13.91
CA PHE A 47 -2.71 -6.72 13.86
C PHE A 47 -2.29 -8.21 13.82
N GLY A 48 -1.16 -8.55 14.47
CA GLY A 48 -0.61 -9.90 14.50
C GLY A 48 0.26 -10.27 13.30
N PHE A 49 0.50 -9.35 12.37
CA PHE A 49 1.55 -9.49 11.36
C PHE A 49 2.92 -9.25 11.98
N ARG A 50 3.94 -9.95 11.48
CA ARG A 50 5.31 -9.87 12.01
C ARG A 50 6.07 -8.67 11.44
N TYR A 51 5.94 -8.44 10.14
CA TYR A 51 6.72 -7.45 9.40
C TYR A 51 5.80 -6.41 8.75
N SER A 52 6.36 -5.24 8.48
CA SER A 52 5.75 -4.23 7.65
C SER A 52 6.73 -3.63 6.65
N LEU A 53 6.23 -3.28 5.47
CA LEU A 53 6.94 -2.49 4.47
C LEU A 53 6.00 -1.35 4.01
N PRO A 54 6.41 -0.07 4.10
CA PRO A 54 5.64 1.01 3.50
C PRO A 54 5.79 0.96 1.97
N VAL A 55 4.70 1.23 1.25
CA VAL A 55 4.74 1.57 -0.17
C VAL A 55 4.98 3.07 -0.25
N MET A 56 6.04 3.44 -0.96
CA MET A 56 6.50 4.81 -1.13
C MET A 56 6.26 5.26 -2.56
N VAL A 57 5.83 6.49 -2.75
CA VAL A 57 5.93 7.22 -4.01
C VAL A 57 6.98 8.31 -3.80
N ALA A 58 8.11 8.20 -4.48
CA ALA A 58 9.32 8.97 -4.16
C ALA A 58 9.68 8.83 -2.66
N ASP A 59 9.58 9.90 -1.87
CA ASP A 59 9.89 9.91 -0.42
C ASP A 59 8.64 9.92 0.47
N MET A 60 7.47 9.72 -0.12
CA MET A 60 6.20 9.79 0.59
C MET A 60 5.58 8.41 0.79
N PRO A 61 5.28 7.99 2.04
CA PRO A 61 4.54 6.76 2.28
C PRO A 61 3.07 6.95 1.88
N VAL A 62 2.59 6.09 0.98
CA VAL A 62 1.21 6.12 0.46
C VAL A 62 0.37 4.95 0.98
N ALA A 63 0.99 3.79 1.20
CA ALA A 63 0.32 2.62 1.75
C ALA A 63 1.24 1.84 2.69
N ARG A 64 0.66 0.91 3.44
CA ARG A 64 1.39 -0.03 4.29
C ARG A 64 1.09 -1.46 3.87
N LEU A 65 2.13 -2.26 3.78
CA LEU A 65 2.04 -3.71 3.68
C LEU A 65 2.38 -4.29 5.06
N ASP A 66 1.51 -5.13 5.62
CA ASP A 66 1.78 -5.92 6.81
C ASP A 66 1.73 -7.40 6.43
N PHE A 67 2.76 -8.19 6.78
CA PHE A 67 2.87 -9.59 6.36
C PHE A 67 3.64 -10.46 7.35
N GLY A 68 3.58 -11.78 7.11
CA GLY A 68 4.13 -12.80 8.01
C GLY A 68 3.37 -12.89 9.34
N GLY A 69 3.91 -13.68 10.26
CA GLY A 69 3.22 -14.03 11.51
C GLY A 69 2.37 -15.27 11.33
N GLU A 70 2.63 -16.30 12.14
CA GLU A 70 2.02 -17.63 11.98
C GLU A 70 0.49 -17.59 12.03
N SER A 71 -0.07 -16.74 12.90
CA SER A 71 -1.52 -16.58 13.04
C SER A 71 -2.19 -15.99 11.79
N GLN A 72 -1.42 -15.32 10.92
CA GLN A 72 -1.93 -14.66 9.72
C GLN A 72 -1.94 -15.57 8.49
N ARG A 73 -1.44 -16.82 8.59
CA ARG A 73 -1.57 -17.86 7.55
C ARG A 73 -1.17 -17.37 6.14
N ASP A 74 0.01 -16.77 6.06
CA ASP A 74 0.64 -16.26 4.83
C ASP A 74 -0.16 -15.18 4.08
N TRP A 75 -1.13 -14.57 4.76
CA TRP A 75 -1.76 -13.38 4.22
C TRP A 75 -0.83 -12.18 4.36
N LEU A 76 -0.95 -11.27 3.39
CA LEU A 76 -0.43 -9.92 3.43
C LEU A 76 -1.62 -8.97 3.42
N ARG A 77 -1.58 -7.96 4.29
CA ARG A 77 -2.56 -6.88 4.37
C ARG A 77 -2.01 -5.63 3.71
N VAL A 78 -2.80 -5.04 2.83
CA VAL A 78 -2.57 -3.72 2.24
C VAL A 78 -3.48 -2.71 2.92
N ASP A 79 -2.94 -1.57 3.32
CA ASP A 79 -3.69 -0.47 3.93
C ASP A 79 -3.24 0.87 3.35
N MET A 80 -4.07 1.48 2.52
CA MET A 80 -3.85 2.79 1.88
C MET A 80 -4.94 3.76 2.36
N GLY A 81 -4.55 4.78 3.11
CA GLY A 81 -5.48 5.82 3.60
C GLY A 81 -5.57 7.02 2.66
N GLY A 82 -6.37 8.03 3.04
CA GLY A 82 -6.77 9.13 2.14
C GLY A 82 -5.63 9.87 1.47
N LYS A 83 -4.51 10.04 2.17
CA LYS A 83 -3.31 10.64 1.58
C LYS A 83 -2.78 9.83 0.40
N GLY A 84 -2.71 8.50 0.51
CA GLY A 84 -2.27 7.63 -0.58
C GLY A 84 -3.30 7.55 -1.71
N CYS A 85 -4.59 7.41 -1.36
CA CYS A 85 -5.67 7.40 -2.34
C CYS A 85 -5.77 8.71 -3.13
N GLY A 86 -5.39 9.85 -2.54
CA GLY A 86 -5.38 11.15 -3.21
C GLY A 86 -4.33 11.30 -4.33
N PHE A 87 -3.38 10.37 -4.45
CA PHE A 87 -2.44 10.31 -5.58
C PHE A 87 -2.89 9.35 -6.70
N VAL A 88 -4.02 8.66 -6.52
CA VAL A 88 -4.55 7.74 -7.54
C VAL A 88 -5.16 8.55 -8.68
N THR A 89 -4.84 8.20 -9.92
CA THR A 89 -5.25 8.91 -11.14
C THR A 89 -5.91 7.98 -12.15
#